data_AF-A0A9N9PG20-F1
#
_entry.id   AF-A0A9N9PG20-F1
#
_cell.length_a   1.000
_cell.length_b   1.000
_cell.length_c   1.000
_cell.angle_alpha   90.00
_cell.angle_beta   90.00
_cell.angle_gamma   90.00
#
_symmetry.space_group_name_H-M   'P 1'
#
loop_
_entity.id
_entity.type
_entity.pdbx_description
1 polymer ?
#
loop_
_entity_poly.entity_id
_entity_poly.type
_entity_poly.pdbx_seq_one_letter_code
_entity_poly.pdbx_strand_id
1 'polypeptide(L)'
;SEIEDTTDLNSTKEPEIENLEDSITILLTDVSQTIQPMTKSLTNPFIGGTWKTQVDKMLTQLATHGQTRKDLNQKIQTYYYLGKLLNQHADSAMIKDFIERKQGKRKAKDTWRGAYRTYELFRICPKEVIS
;
A
#
# COMPACT_ATOMS: atom_id res chain seq x y z
N SER A 1 -61.96 21.58 -2.28
CA SER A 1 -60.68 22.13 -2.74
C SER A 1 -60.13 22.99 -1.61
N GLU A 2 -59.36 22.48 -0.65
CA GLU A 2 -58.07 21.75 -0.82
C GLU A 2 -57.23 22.50 -1.86
N ILE A 3 -56.09 23.08 -1.50
CA ILE A 3 -54.89 22.37 -1.05
C ILE A 3 -54.08 23.24 -0.05
N GLU A 4 -53.71 22.64 1.09
CA GLU A 4 -52.56 23.03 1.92
C GLU A 4 -51.27 22.73 1.14
N ASP A 5 -50.28 23.62 1.16
CA ASP A 5 -48.91 23.20 0.85
C ASP A 5 -47.93 23.81 1.85
N THR A 6 -47.75 23.03 2.92
CA THR A 6 -46.65 23.08 3.86
C THR A 6 -45.37 22.67 3.15
N THR A 7 -44.41 23.58 3.00
CA THR A 7 -43.03 23.18 2.74
C THR A 7 -42.14 23.66 3.89
N ASP A 8 -42.06 22.78 4.88
CA ASP A 8 -40.96 22.70 5.84
C ASP A 8 -39.63 22.79 5.10
N LEU A 9 -38.93 23.90 5.29
CA LEU A 9 -37.52 24.04 4.91
C LEU A 9 -36.71 23.11 5.81
N ASN A 10 -36.60 21.88 5.30
CA ASN A 10 -35.68 20.81 5.64
C ASN A 10 -34.46 21.32 6.43
N SER A 11 -34.55 21.17 7.75
CA SER A 11 -33.42 21.21 8.67
C SER A 11 -32.43 20.16 8.20
N THR A 12 -31.45 20.61 7.41
CA THR A 12 -30.30 19.79 7.05
C THR A 12 -29.50 19.67 8.34
N LYS A 13 -29.78 18.62 9.11
CA LYS A 13 -28.92 18.23 10.23
C LYS A 13 -27.56 17.88 9.63
N GLU A 14 -26.66 18.85 9.63
CA GLU A 14 -25.23 18.57 9.56
C GLU A 14 -24.96 17.49 10.62
N PRO A 15 -24.24 16.41 10.29
CA PRO A 15 -23.88 15.44 11.31
C PRO A 15 -23.08 16.17 12.38
N GLU A 16 -23.68 16.34 13.55
CA GLU A 16 -23.00 16.88 14.72
C GLU A 16 -21.77 15.99 14.94
N ILE A 17 -20.59 16.57 14.73
CA ILE A 17 -19.32 15.93 15.00
C ILE A 17 -19.17 15.96 16.53
N GLU A 18 -19.98 15.18 17.23
CA GLU A 18 -20.10 15.20 18.69
C GLU A 18 -18.80 14.82 19.41
N ASN A 19 -17.74 14.43 18.69
CA ASN A 19 -16.46 14.05 19.28
C ASN A 19 -15.29 14.23 18.30
N LEU A 20 -15.19 15.41 17.68
CA LEU A 20 -14.08 15.73 16.77
C LEU A 20 -12.73 15.65 17.50
N GLU A 21 -12.67 16.17 18.73
CA GLU A 21 -11.45 16.17 19.55
C GLU A 21 -11.02 14.75 19.92
N ASP A 22 -11.96 13.89 20.32
CA ASP A 22 -11.68 12.48 20.59
C ASP A 22 -11.24 11.73 19.34
N SER A 23 -11.89 12.00 18.20
CA SER A 23 -11.53 11.40 16.91
C SER A 23 -10.11 11.81 16.47
N ILE A 24 -9.76 13.08 16.65
CA ILE A 24 -8.42 13.60 16.39
C ILE A 24 -7.41 12.98 17.36
N THR A 25 -7.78 12.82 18.64
CA THR A 25 -6.92 12.23 19.67
C THR A 25 -6.66 10.74 19.39
N ILE A 26 -7.68 10.00 18.97
CA ILE A 26 -7.54 8.59 18.54
C ILE A 26 -6.63 8.51 17.31
N LEU A 27 -6.83 9.36 16.31
CA LEU A 27 -5.97 9.42 15.12
C LEU A 27 -4.52 9.79 15.48
N LEU A 28 -4.31 10.76 16.36
CA LEU A 28 -2.99 11.13 16.87
C LEU A 28 -2.35 9.98 17.62
N THR A 29 -3.11 9.27 18.45
CA THR A 29 -2.64 8.10 19.20
C THR A 29 -2.19 7.01 18.23
N ASP A 30 -3.01 6.66 17.25
CA ASP A 30 -2.71 5.65 16.22
C ASP A 30 -1.47 6.02 15.38
N VAL A 31 -1.28 7.30 15.06
CA VAL A 31 -0.11 7.77 14.29
C VAL A 31 1.14 7.91 15.16
N SER A 32 0.97 8.20 16.46
CA SER A 32 2.07 8.35 17.43
C SER A 32 2.56 7.05 18.04
N GLN A 33 1.86 5.93 17.81
CA GLN A 33 2.27 4.62 18.31
C GLN A 33 3.69 4.31 17.83
N THR A 34 4.62 4.33 18.78
CA THR A 34 6.00 3.93 18.55
C THR A 34 6.00 2.42 18.42
N ILE A 35 5.97 1.96 17.17
CA ILE A 35 6.07 0.55 16.82
C ILE A 35 7.37 0.03 17.44
N GLN A 36 7.27 -0.97 18.34
CA GLN A 36 8.47 -1.60 18.88
C GLN A 36 9.25 -2.23 17.72
N PRO A 37 10.56 -1.91 17.58
CA PRO A 37 11.34 -2.48 16.50
C PRO A 37 11.42 -4.00 16.67
N MET A 38 10.81 -4.74 15.74
CA MET A 38 10.96 -6.18 15.70
C MET A 38 12.40 -6.53 15.34
N THR A 39 13.06 -7.30 16.20
CA THR A 39 14.46 -7.74 16.13
C THR A 39 14.84 -8.62 14.92
N LYS A 40 13.96 -8.78 13.94
CA LYS A 40 14.28 -9.48 12.69
C LYS A 40 14.79 -8.50 11.64
N SER A 41 16.11 -8.48 11.47
CA SER A 41 16.74 -7.95 10.25
C SER A 41 16.16 -8.68 9.03
N LEU A 42 15.25 -8.01 8.33
CA LEU A 42 14.71 -8.46 7.05
C LEU A 42 15.77 -8.27 5.97
N THR A 43 16.69 -9.23 5.84
CA THR A 43 17.56 -9.32 4.67
C THR A 43 16.67 -9.37 3.42
N ASN A 44 16.93 -8.50 2.44
CA ASN A 44 16.17 -8.49 1.19
C ASN A 44 16.26 -9.86 0.51
N PRO A 45 15.16 -10.65 0.41
CA PRO A 45 15.21 -12.01 -0.11
C PRO A 45 15.44 -12.05 -1.63
N PHE A 46 15.32 -10.90 -2.29
CA PHE A 46 15.54 -10.77 -3.73
C PHE A 46 16.94 -10.25 -4.07
N ILE A 47 17.80 -10.00 -3.08
CA ILE A 47 19.13 -9.45 -3.34
C ILE A 47 20.02 -10.47 -4.07
N GLY A 48 20.81 -9.98 -5.02
CA GLY A 48 21.74 -10.78 -5.82
C GLY A 48 21.43 -10.78 -7.32
N GLY A 49 22.47 -10.94 -8.14
CA GLY A 49 22.37 -10.86 -9.59
C GLY A 49 21.97 -9.46 -10.10
N THR A 50 21.52 -9.39 -11.35
CA THR A 50 21.09 -8.14 -12.00
C THR A 50 19.71 -7.70 -11.52
N TRP A 51 19.37 -6.40 -11.63
CA TRP A 51 18.03 -5.91 -11.32
C TRP A 51 16.93 -6.66 -12.09
N LYS A 52 17.20 -7.09 -13.34
CA LYS A 52 16.25 -7.87 -14.15
C LYS A 52 15.92 -9.21 -13.48
N THR A 53 16.96 -9.89 -12.99
CA THR A 53 16.81 -11.15 -12.25
C THR A 53 16.01 -10.96 -10.97
N GLN A 54 16.24 -9.85 -10.26
CA GLN A 54 15.49 -9.53 -9.04
C GLN A 54 14.01 -9.29 -9.36
N VAL A 55 13.72 -8.49 -10.39
CA VAL A 55 12.35 -8.21 -10.84
C VAL A 55 11.65 -9.49 -11.28
N ASP A 56 12.30 -10.35 -12.07
CA ASP A 56 11.71 -11.63 -12.49
C ASP A 56 11.31 -12.50 -11.30
N LYS A 57 12.16 -12.63 -10.27
CA LYS A 57 11.82 -13.35 -9.04
C LYS A 57 10.61 -12.74 -8.33
N MET A 58 10.56 -11.40 -8.25
CA MET A 58 9.43 -10.69 -7.63
C MET A 58 8.14 -10.91 -8.42
N LEU A 59 8.17 -10.85 -9.76
CA LEU A 59 6.98 -11.06 -10.59
C LEU A 59 6.44 -12.49 -10.48
N THR A 60 7.33 -13.49 -10.43
CA THR A 60 6.95 -14.89 -10.17
C THR A 60 6.29 -15.03 -8.80
N GLN A 61 6.86 -14.42 -7.76
CA GLN A 61 6.30 -14.44 -6.41
C GLN A 61 4.92 -13.77 -6.33
N LEU A 62 4.71 -12.66 -7.06
CA LEU A 62 3.42 -11.96 -7.12
C LEU A 62 2.35 -12.75 -7.88
N ALA A 63 2.75 -13.61 -8.81
CA ALA A 63 1.83 -14.46 -9.56
C ALA A 63 1.28 -15.64 -8.73
N THR A 64 1.89 -15.98 -7.59
CA THR A 64 1.44 -17.08 -6.75
C THR A 64 0.09 -16.78 -6.08
N HIS A 65 -0.87 -17.68 -6.25
CA HIS A 65 -2.21 -17.57 -5.67
C HIS A 65 -2.28 -18.22 -4.28
N GLY A 66 -1.62 -17.60 -3.30
CA GLY A 66 -1.79 -17.93 -1.88
C GLY A 66 -2.68 -16.92 -1.17
N GLN A 67 -3.52 -17.41 -0.25
CA GLN A 67 -4.42 -16.62 0.61
C GLN A 67 -4.11 -16.78 2.11
N THR A 68 -3.10 -17.56 2.47
CA THR A 68 -2.70 -17.65 3.88
C THR A 68 -2.07 -16.32 4.33
N ARG A 69 -2.10 -16.02 5.63
CA ARG A 69 -1.42 -14.84 6.20
C ARG A 69 0.04 -14.77 5.76
N LYS A 70 0.73 -15.92 5.73
CA LYS A 70 2.11 -16.02 5.25
C LYS A 70 2.25 -15.58 3.79
N ASP A 71 1.36 -16.04 2.91
CA ASP A 71 1.40 -15.68 1.48
C ASP A 71 1.11 -14.20 1.25
N LEU A 72 0.14 -13.65 1.99
CA LEU A 72 -0.19 -12.23 1.94
C LEU A 72 0.98 -11.37 2.43
N ASN A 73 1.61 -11.75 3.54
CA ASN A 73 2.82 -11.09 4.04
C ASN A 73 3.96 -11.16 3.01
N GLN A 74 4.14 -12.29 2.34
CA GLN A 74 5.14 -12.44 1.28
C GLN A 74 4.84 -11.53 0.08
N LYS A 75 3.57 -11.39 -0.32
CA LYS A 75 3.16 -10.44 -1.39
C LYS A 75 3.44 -9.01 -0.99
N ILE A 76 3.08 -8.60 0.22
CA ILE A 76 3.36 -7.26 0.75
C ILE A 76 4.87 -7.01 0.77
N GLN A 77 5.66 -7.96 1.26
CA GLN A 77 7.12 -7.87 1.29
C GLN A 77 7.69 -7.72 -0.13
N THR A 78 7.14 -8.44 -1.10
CA THR A 78 7.54 -8.39 -2.51
C THR A 78 7.24 -7.03 -3.12
N TYR A 79 6.02 -6.51 -2.93
CA TYR A 79 5.65 -5.16 -3.39
C TYR A 79 6.53 -4.08 -2.78
N TYR A 80 6.85 -4.18 -1.49
CA TYR A 80 7.80 -3.25 -0.86
C TYR A 80 9.16 -3.24 -1.55
N TYR A 81 9.76 -4.41 -1.80
CA TYR A 81 11.10 -4.47 -2.38
C TYR A 81 11.11 -4.06 -3.84
N LEU A 82 10.03 -4.36 -4.58
CA LEU A 82 9.86 -3.84 -5.94
C LEU A 82 9.74 -2.31 -5.94
N GLY A 83 8.98 -1.74 -5.01
CA GLY A 83 8.83 -0.29 -4.87
C GLY A 83 10.14 0.37 -4.46
N LYS A 84 10.88 -0.23 -3.52
CA LYS A 84 12.23 0.20 -3.14
C LYS A 84 13.17 0.21 -4.34
N LEU A 85 13.17 -0.84 -5.16
CA LEU A 85 13.99 -0.93 -6.37
C LEU A 85 13.60 0.16 -7.38
N LEU A 86 12.30 0.34 -7.62
CA LEU A 86 11.78 1.39 -8.51
C LEU A 86 12.13 2.80 -8.04
N ASN A 87 12.21 3.03 -6.73
CA ASN A 87 12.52 4.33 -6.15
C ASN A 87 14.03 4.62 -6.10
N GLN A 88 14.87 3.60 -5.92
CA GLN A 88 16.32 3.75 -5.77
C GLN A 88 17.08 3.71 -7.10
N HIS A 89 16.53 3.09 -8.14
CA HIS A 89 17.24 2.90 -9.40
C HIS A 89 17.02 4.08 -10.35
N ALA A 90 18.10 4.65 -10.89
CA ALA A 90 18.05 5.72 -11.89
C ALA A 90 17.19 5.33 -13.11
N ASP A 91 17.24 4.06 -13.49
CA ASP A 91 16.48 3.50 -14.63
C ASP A 91 15.08 2.99 -14.27
N SER A 92 14.33 3.68 -13.40
CA SER A 92 12.96 3.28 -13.05
C SER A 92 12.06 3.06 -14.28
N ALA A 93 12.29 3.83 -15.36
CA ALA A 93 11.62 3.67 -16.64
C ALA A 93 11.92 2.32 -17.32
N MET A 94 13.18 1.85 -17.28
CA MET A 94 13.55 0.55 -17.86
C MET A 94 12.94 -0.61 -17.07
N ILE A 95 12.87 -0.48 -15.74
CA ILE A 95 12.22 -1.48 -14.89
C ILE A 95 10.73 -1.56 -15.22
N LYS A 96 10.08 -0.40 -15.35
CA LYS A 96 8.66 -0.30 -15.75
C LYS A 96 8.42 -0.96 -17.11
N ASP A 97 9.20 -0.62 -18.12
CA ASP A 97 9.11 -1.23 -19.46
C ASP A 97 9.32 -2.75 -19.41
N PHE A 98 10.29 -3.21 -18.62
CA PHE A 98 10.53 -4.64 -18.43
C PHE A 98 9.33 -5.38 -17.82
N ILE A 99 8.69 -4.81 -16.80
CA ILE A 99 7.48 -5.37 -16.19
C ILE A 99 6.33 -5.38 -17.20
N GLU A 100 6.17 -4.30 -17.98
CA GLU A 100 5.15 -4.19 -19.03
C GLU A 100 5.30 -5.27 -20.10
N ARG A 101 6.52 -5.54 -20.57
CA ARG A 101 6.78 -6.64 -21.52
C ARG A 101 6.45 -8.02 -20.95
N LYS A 102 6.57 -8.21 -19.63
CA LYS A 102 6.34 -9.51 -18.96
C LYS A 102 4.88 -9.78 -18.63
N GLN A 103 4.08 -8.75 -18.36
CA GLN A 103 2.73 -8.92 -17.82
C GLN A 103 1.63 -8.21 -18.62
N GLY A 104 2.02 -7.40 -19.61
CA GLY A 104 1.13 -6.51 -20.35
C GLY A 104 0.82 -5.21 -19.60
N LYS A 105 0.46 -4.17 -20.36
CA LYS A 105 0.30 -2.79 -19.89
C LYS A 105 -0.59 -2.63 -18.66
N ARG A 106 -1.79 -3.23 -18.68
CA ARG A 106 -2.74 -3.09 -17.56
C ARG A 106 -2.18 -3.68 -16.27
N LYS A 107 -1.73 -4.94 -16.32
CA LYS A 107 -1.22 -5.65 -15.13
C LYS A 107 0.06 -5.01 -14.60
N ALA A 108 0.97 -4.62 -15.50
CA ALA A 108 2.18 -3.90 -15.12
C ALA A 108 1.87 -2.57 -14.40
N LYS A 109 0.83 -1.86 -14.87
CA LYS A 109 0.38 -0.62 -14.23
C LYS A 109 -0.09 -0.83 -12.80
N ASP A 110 -0.87 -1.90 -12.58
CA ASP A 110 -1.33 -2.26 -11.25
C ASP A 110 -0.16 -2.70 -10.36
N THR A 111 0.78 -3.48 -10.92
CA THR A 111 1.97 -3.96 -10.20
C THR A 111 2.87 -2.83 -9.73
N TRP A 112 3.28 -1.90 -10.60
CA TRP A 112 4.15 -0.81 -10.15
C TRP A 112 3.42 0.18 -9.24
N ARG A 113 2.08 0.31 -9.35
CA ARG A 113 1.29 1.19 -8.48
C ARG A 113 1.16 0.59 -7.09
N GLY A 114 0.90 -0.71 -7.00
CA GLY A 114 0.94 -1.47 -5.76
C GLY A 114 2.31 -1.34 -5.10
N ALA A 115 3.38 -1.59 -5.86
CA ALA A 115 4.75 -1.48 -5.37
C ALA A 115 5.06 -0.09 -4.77
N TYR A 116 4.70 0.99 -5.48
CA TYR A 116 4.95 2.35 -5.02
C TYR A 116 4.16 2.66 -3.73
N ARG A 117 2.87 2.34 -3.69
CA ARG A 117 2.02 2.57 -2.52
C ARG A 117 2.51 1.81 -1.30
N THR A 118 2.85 0.53 -1.49
CA THR A 118 3.39 -0.30 -0.42
C THR A 118 4.72 0.23 0.09
N TYR A 119 5.63 0.65 -0.80
CA TYR A 119 6.91 1.23 -0.41
C TYR A 119 6.74 2.53 0.37
N GLU A 120 5.89 3.45 -0.10
CA GLU A 120 5.60 4.71 0.60
C GLU A 120 4.98 4.48 1.98
N LEU A 121 4.02 3.54 2.08
CA LEU A 121 3.41 3.16 3.35
C LEU A 121 4.47 2.73 4.38
N PHE A 122 5.41 1.86 3.97
CA PHE A 122 6.47 1.40 4.88
C PHE A 122 7.64 2.35 5.06
N ARG A 123 7.70 3.42 4.27
CA ARG A 123 8.64 4.54 4.50
C ARG A 123 8.13 5.44 5.63
N ILE A 124 6.80 5.58 5.75
CA ILE A 124 6.16 6.37 6.80
C ILE A 124 6.01 5.55 8.09
N CYS A 125 5.56 4.29 7.98
CA CYS A 125 5.42 3.36 9.10
C CYS A 125 6.40 2.18 8.92
N PRO A 126 7.52 2.12 9.65
CA PRO A 126 8.56 1.12 9.43
C PRO A 126 8.02 -0.32 9.39
N LYS A 127 8.64 -1.14 8.53
CA LYS A 127 8.21 -2.50 8.13
C LYS A 127 8.16 -3.55 9.27
N GLU A 128 8.48 -3.16 10.49
CA GLU A 128 8.50 -3.99 11.70
C GLU A 128 7.10 -4.36 12.20
N VAL A 129 6.03 -3.80 11.61
CA VAL A 129 4.64 -3.96 12.06
C VAL A 129 3.93 -5.22 11.54
N ILE A 130 4.35 -5.77 10.39
CA ILE A 130 3.53 -6.81 9.72
C ILE A 130 4.10 -8.20 9.98
N SER A 131 3.60 -8.82 11.05
CA SER A 131 3.59 -10.28 11.23
C SER A 131 2.21 -10.82 10.89
#